data_AF-A0A8T4RCG8-F1
#
_entry.id   AF-A0A8T4RCG8-F1
#
_cell.length_a   1.000
_cell.length_b   1.000
_cell.length_c   1.000
_cell.angle_alpha   90.00
_cell.angle_beta   90.00
_cell.angle_gamma   90.00
#
_symmetry.space_group_name_H-M   'P 1'
#
loop_
_entity.id
_entity.type
_entity.pdbx_description
1 polymer ?
#
loop_
_entity_poly.entity_id
_entity_poly.type
_entity_poly.pdbx_seq_one_letter_code
_entity_poly.pdbx_strand_id
1 'polypeptide(L)'
;MEFWQYLSILLVCFLGIISGYFTSLIASEELRKGKTYFEWFAKIIVFLIMLFFILMYEKLTIFTIIFIIIVIILIIISKTYLDYLYSLFSIIIFTVSNNQKILIIESSLIFILGIITASLFMIRFEKNEMIHGSKLNIFFHLIARYGLFVVVGILFFVFG
;
A
#
# COMPACT_ATOMS: atom_id res chain seq x y z
N MET A 1 6.12 -18.75 9.92
CA MET A 1 4.84 -18.19 10.41
C MET A 1 3.71 -19.07 9.92
N GLU A 2 2.63 -19.26 10.69
CA GLU A 2 1.46 -20.04 10.24
C GLU A 2 0.62 -19.23 9.23
N PHE A 3 -0.06 -19.94 8.31
CA PHE A 3 -0.88 -19.33 7.26
C PHE A 3 -1.91 -18.33 7.82
N TRP A 4 -2.63 -18.71 8.87
CA TRP A 4 -3.69 -17.87 9.45
C TRP A 4 -3.15 -16.58 10.06
N GLN A 5 -1.95 -16.63 10.67
CA GLN A 5 -1.30 -15.44 11.20
C GLN A 5 -0.86 -14.52 10.05
N TYR A 6 -0.25 -15.08 9.01
CA TYR A 6 0.17 -14.33 7.84
C TYR A 6 -1.01 -13.68 7.11
N LEU A 7 -2.09 -14.43 6.88
CA LEU A 7 -3.32 -13.91 6.28
C LEU A 7 -3.93 -12.78 7.12
N SER A 8 -3.94 -12.94 8.45
CA SER A 8 -4.44 -11.88 9.35
C SER A 8 -3.63 -10.60 9.20
N ILE A 9 -2.31 -10.69 9.06
CA ILE A 9 -1.44 -9.51 8.85
C ILE A 9 -1.73 -8.85 7.50
N LEU A 10 -1.89 -9.63 6.43
CA LEU A 10 -2.30 -9.09 5.13
C LEU A 10 -3.65 -8.36 5.21
N LEU A 11 -4.63 -8.96 5.89
CA LEU A 11 -5.94 -8.33 6.09
C LEU A 11 -5.82 -7.06 6.92
N VAL A 12 -5.00 -7.04 7.97
CA VAL A 12 -4.74 -5.84 8.76
C VAL A 12 -4.12 -4.75 7.91
N CYS A 13 -3.07 -5.04 7.13
CA CYS A 13 -2.50 -4.07 6.20
C CYS A 13 -3.56 -3.52 5.23
N PHE A 14 -4.38 -4.41 4.66
CA PHE A 14 -5.44 -4.07 3.72
C PHE A 14 -6.57 -3.23 4.35
N LEU A 15 -6.86 -3.39 5.64
CA LEU A 15 -7.81 -2.52 6.37
C LEU A 15 -7.40 -1.05 6.32
N GLY A 16 -6.12 -0.73 6.06
CA GLY A 16 -5.68 0.64 5.83
C GLY A 16 -6.40 1.29 4.64
N ILE A 17 -6.58 0.54 3.54
CA ILE A 17 -7.31 1.00 2.34
C ILE A 17 -8.78 1.29 2.70
N ILE A 18 -9.42 0.38 3.43
CA ILE A 18 -10.81 0.52 3.86
C ILE A 18 -10.96 1.74 4.80
N SER A 19 -10.04 1.89 5.74
CA SER A 19 -10.02 3.03 6.68
C SER A 19 -9.83 4.35 5.93
N GLY A 20 -8.90 4.42 4.98
CA GLY A 20 -8.69 5.62 4.16
C GLY A 20 -9.90 5.99 3.32
N TYR A 21 -10.63 5.00 2.79
CA TYR A 21 -11.91 5.25 2.11
C TYR A 21 -12.91 5.91 3.06
N PHE A 22 -13.16 5.35 4.26
CA PHE A 22 -14.10 5.96 5.20
C PHE A 22 -13.66 7.35 5.67
N THR A 23 -12.38 7.56 5.97
CA THR A 23 -11.84 8.87 6.33
C THR A 23 -12.09 9.89 5.21
N SER A 24 -11.93 9.47 3.94
CA SER A 24 -12.16 10.36 2.81
C SER A 24 -13.62 10.77 2.61
N LEU A 25 -14.57 9.91 3.02
CA LEU A 25 -15.99 10.23 2.99
C LEU A 25 -16.39 11.24 4.08
N ILE A 26 -15.70 11.21 5.22
CA ILE A 26 -16.00 12.07 6.37
C ILE A 26 -15.36 13.46 6.18
N ALA A 27 -14.11 13.51 5.72
CA ALA A 27 -13.30 14.73 5.67
C ALA A 27 -12.93 15.15 4.23
N SER A 28 -13.85 14.99 3.27
CA SER A 28 -13.59 15.21 1.84
C SER A 28 -13.06 16.62 1.52
N GLU A 29 -13.56 17.65 2.21
CA GLU A 29 -13.14 19.04 2.01
C GLU A 29 -11.68 19.29 2.43
N GLU A 30 -11.28 18.76 3.59
CA GLU A 30 -9.91 18.88 4.10
C GLU A 30 -8.92 18.13 3.21
N LEU A 31 -9.35 16.97 2.74
CA LEU A 31 -8.55 16.06 1.94
C LEU A 31 -8.20 16.68 0.57
N ARG A 32 -9.11 17.45 -0.03
CA ARG A 32 -8.86 18.21 -1.28
C ARG A 32 -7.80 19.28 -1.10
N LYS A 33 -7.87 20.07 -0.01
CA LYS A 33 -6.85 21.10 0.32
C LYS A 33 -5.50 20.46 0.66
N GLY A 34 -5.53 19.29 1.28
CA GLY A 34 -4.35 18.55 1.74
C GLY A 34 -3.61 17.71 0.70
N LYS A 35 -4.09 17.61 -0.55
CA LYS A 35 -3.58 16.67 -1.57
C LYS A 35 -2.06 16.57 -1.66
N THR A 36 -1.38 17.70 -1.77
CA THR A 36 0.08 17.75 -1.92
C THR A 36 0.80 17.18 -0.70
N TYR A 37 0.27 17.41 0.50
CA TYR A 37 0.82 16.85 1.75
C TYR A 37 0.64 15.33 1.79
N PHE A 38 -0.51 14.80 1.36
CA PHE A 38 -0.72 13.36 1.25
C PHE A 38 0.23 12.70 0.24
N GLU A 39 0.51 13.35 -0.90
CA GLU A 39 1.48 12.85 -1.89
C GLU A 39 2.91 12.81 -1.32
N TRP A 40 3.34 13.86 -0.62
CA TRP A 40 4.64 13.86 0.05
C TRP A 40 4.71 12.82 1.16
N PHE A 41 3.66 12.72 1.97
CA PHE A 41 3.61 11.75 3.05
C PHE A 41 3.64 10.31 2.51
N ALA A 42 2.94 10.02 1.40
CA ALA A 42 3.03 8.73 0.73
C ALA A 42 4.48 8.39 0.32
N LYS A 43 5.21 9.35 -0.25
CA LYS A 43 6.62 9.17 -0.63
C LYS A 43 7.51 8.92 0.58
N ILE A 44 7.28 9.63 1.68
CA ILE A 44 8.02 9.42 2.94
C ILE A 44 7.76 8.02 3.48
N ILE A 45 6.50 7.57 3.54
CA ILE A 45 6.16 6.23 4.03
C ILE A 45 6.76 5.15 3.13
N VAL A 46 6.67 5.30 1.80
CA VAL A 46 7.32 4.40 0.84
C VAL A 46 8.83 4.36 1.08
N PHE A 47 9.48 5.52 1.27
CA PHE A 47 10.90 5.58 1.58
C PHE A 47 11.22 4.86 2.89
N LEU A 48 10.41 5.02 3.93
CA LEU A 48 10.60 4.33 5.20
C LEU A 48 10.47 2.82 5.06
N ILE A 49 9.43 2.32 4.37
CA ILE A 49 9.28 0.89 4.04
C ILE A 49 10.54 0.37 3.35
N MET A 50 11.04 1.10 2.35
CA MET A 50 12.25 0.70 1.64
C MET A 50 13.50 0.75 2.53
N LEU A 51 13.63 1.76 3.38
CA LEU A 51 14.77 1.92 4.29
C LEU A 51 14.81 0.77 5.31
N PHE A 52 13.68 0.47 5.96
CA PHE A 52 13.59 -0.64 6.91
C PHE A 52 13.84 -1.98 6.23
N PHE A 53 13.28 -2.18 5.03
CA PHE A 53 13.55 -3.36 4.22
C PHE A 53 15.05 -3.52 3.89
N ILE A 54 15.74 -2.44 3.49
CA ILE A 54 17.19 -2.48 3.18
C ILE A 54 18.02 -2.77 4.42
N LEU A 55 17.74 -2.08 5.54
CA LEU A 55 18.50 -2.24 6.78
C LEU A 55 18.43 -3.67 7.35
N MET A 56 17.43 -4.44 6.93
CA MET A 56 17.28 -5.84 7.32
C MET A 56 18.14 -6.83 6.56
N TYR A 57 18.58 -6.47 5.37
CA TYR A 57 19.42 -7.33 4.57
C TYR A 57 20.89 -7.00 4.83
N GLU A 58 21.54 -7.79 5.67
CA GLU A 58 22.99 -7.69 5.91
C GLU A 58 23.81 -7.75 4.60
N LYS A 59 23.27 -8.42 3.58
CA LYS A 59 23.79 -8.41 2.22
C LYS A 59 22.69 -8.04 1.23
N LEU A 60 22.88 -6.94 0.51
CA LEU A 60 22.05 -6.57 -0.62
C LEU A 60 22.19 -7.64 -1.71
N THR A 61 21.13 -8.41 -1.93
CA THR A 61 21.08 -9.35 -3.07
C THR A 61 20.72 -8.59 -4.35
N ILE A 62 21.03 -9.18 -5.51
CA ILE A 62 20.63 -8.65 -6.82
C ILE A 62 19.11 -8.42 -6.87
N PHE A 63 18.32 -9.31 -6.28
CA PHE A 63 16.86 -9.16 -6.21
C PHE A 63 16.43 -7.94 -5.40
N THR A 64 17.08 -7.67 -4.25
CA THR A 64 16.84 -6.48 -3.42
C THR A 64 17.14 -5.19 -4.21
N ILE A 65 18.24 -5.17 -4.96
CA ILE A 65 18.64 -4.02 -5.78
C ILE A 65 17.63 -3.78 -6.92
N ILE A 66 17.24 -4.85 -7.63
CA ILE A 66 16.23 -4.77 -8.69
C ILE A 66 14.91 -4.25 -8.13
N PHE A 67 14.48 -4.73 -6.97
CA PHE A 67 13.24 -4.28 -6.31
C PHE A 67 13.31 -2.77 -5.98
N ILE A 68 14.41 -2.29 -5.40
CA ILE A 68 14.62 -0.87 -5.12
C ILE A 68 14.55 -0.03 -6.40
N ILE A 69 15.21 -0.47 -7.47
CA ILE A 69 15.20 0.21 -8.76
C ILE A 69 13.77 0.29 -9.31
N ILE A 70 13.00 -0.81 -9.27
CA ILE A 70 11.59 -0.83 -9.69
C ILE A 70 10.77 0.18 -8.88
N VAL A 71 10.95 0.23 -7.56
CA VAL A 71 10.22 1.18 -6.70
C VAL A 71 10.57 2.63 -7.06
N ILE A 72 11.85 2.95 -7.25
CA ILE A 72 12.30 4.30 -7.63
C ILE A 72 11.74 4.68 -9.01
N ILE A 73 11.83 3.79 -10.00
CA ILE A 73 11.30 4.01 -11.35
C ILE A 73 9.80 4.30 -11.28
N LEU A 74 9.05 3.51 -10.50
CA LEU A 74 7.61 3.71 -10.33
C LEU A 74 7.31 5.10 -9.73
N ILE A 75 8.04 5.53 -8.69
CA ILE A 75 7.87 6.85 -8.06
C ILE A 75 8.13 8.00 -9.06
N ILE A 76 9.10 7.84 -9.96
CA ILE A 76 9.49 8.89 -10.92
C ILE A 76 8.51 8.95 -12.11
N ILE A 77 8.16 7.80 -12.68
CA ILE A 77 7.48 7.74 -13.99
C ILE A 77 5.96 7.81 -13.85
N SER A 78 5.39 7.22 -12.79
CA SER A 78 3.95 6.99 -12.72
C SER A 78 3.26 7.92 -11.74
N LYS A 79 2.19 8.59 -12.18
CA LYS A 79 1.26 9.31 -11.28
C LYS A 79 0.37 8.35 -10.47
N THR A 80 0.30 7.08 -10.88
CA THR A 80 -0.47 5.99 -10.25
C THR A 80 0.42 4.94 -9.60
N TYR A 81 1.69 5.30 -9.33
CA TYR A 81 2.71 4.40 -8.80
C TYR A 81 2.28 3.67 -7.53
N LEU A 82 1.53 4.35 -6.65
CA LEU A 82 1.02 3.79 -5.40
C LEU A 82 0.13 2.55 -5.61
N ASP A 83 -0.57 2.46 -6.73
CA ASP A 83 -1.47 1.33 -7.00
C ASP A 83 -0.70 0.03 -7.20
N TYR A 84 0.40 0.13 -7.95
CA TYR A 84 1.31 -0.98 -8.20
C TYR A 84 2.20 -1.26 -6.99
N LEU A 85 2.72 -0.20 -6.34
CA LEU A 85 3.57 -0.33 -5.17
C LEU A 85 2.85 -1.00 -4.00
N TYR A 86 1.59 -0.62 -3.74
CA TYR A 86 0.84 -1.19 -2.63
C TYR A 86 0.77 -2.72 -2.77
N SER A 87 0.44 -3.21 -3.97
CA SER A 87 0.41 -4.65 -4.25
C SER A 87 1.79 -5.30 -4.11
N LEU A 88 2.87 -4.65 -4.58
CA LEU A 88 4.24 -5.13 -4.45
C LEU A 88 4.71 -5.24 -2.99
N PHE A 89 4.17 -4.42 -2.08
CA PHE A 89 4.53 -4.49 -0.66
C PHE A 89 4.03 -5.75 0.06
N SER A 90 3.12 -6.53 -0.55
CA SER A 90 2.80 -7.87 -0.04
C SER A 90 4.01 -8.80 -0.07
N ILE A 91 4.90 -8.62 -1.05
CA ILE A 91 6.16 -9.35 -1.18
C ILE A 91 7.10 -9.00 -0.03
N ILE A 92 7.16 -7.72 0.36
CA ILE A 92 7.93 -7.30 1.54
C ILE A 92 7.39 -8.01 2.79
N ILE A 93 6.07 -8.03 3.00
CA ILE A 93 5.44 -8.71 4.14
C ILE A 93 5.78 -10.20 4.18
N PHE A 94 5.72 -10.90 3.04
CA PHE A 94 6.16 -12.29 2.95
C PHE A 94 7.62 -12.44 3.36
N THR A 95 8.47 -11.59 2.81
CA THR A 95 9.92 -11.64 2.97
C THR A 95 10.36 -11.40 4.41
N VAL A 96 9.70 -10.47 5.12
CA VAL A 96 10.01 -10.13 6.52
C VAL A 96 9.24 -10.97 7.54
N SER A 97 8.39 -11.90 7.08
CA SER A 97 7.47 -12.68 7.94
C SER A 97 8.16 -13.50 9.04
N ASN A 98 9.44 -13.84 8.86
CA ASN A 98 10.25 -14.56 9.84
C ASN A 98 10.80 -13.67 10.96
N ASN A 99 10.78 -12.35 10.81
CA ASN A 99 11.24 -11.41 11.83
C ASN A 99 10.08 -10.56 12.36
N GLN A 100 9.53 -10.98 13.51
CA GLN A 100 8.34 -10.35 14.10
C GLN A 100 8.48 -8.84 14.33
N LYS A 101 9.66 -8.35 14.74
CA LYS A 101 9.85 -6.92 15.03
C LYS A 101 9.69 -6.07 13.77
N ILE A 102 10.28 -6.49 12.67
CA ILE A 102 10.18 -5.77 11.39
C ILE A 102 8.83 -5.98 10.76
N LEU A 103 8.29 -7.19 10.85
CA LEU A 103 6.94 -7.46 10.37
C LEU A 103 5.91 -6.50 10.98
N ILE A 104 6.01 -6.20 12.28
CA ILE A 104 5.14 -5.21 12.94
C ILE A 104 5.36 -3.80 12.37
N ILE A 105 6.61 -3.38 12.18
CA ILE A 105 6.92 -2.05 11.65
C ILE A 105 6.43 -1.92 10.20
N GLU A 106 6.78 -2.87 9.34
CA GLU A 106 6.40 -2.88 7.92
C GLU A 106 4.89 -2.97 7.75
N SER A 107 4.21 -3.85 8.49
CA SER A 107 2.75 -3.96 8.41
C SER A 107 2.05 -2.67 8.86
N SER A 108 2.59 -1.98 9.87
CA SER A 108 2.09 -0.68 10.33
C SER A 108 2.29 0.41 9.28
N LEU A 109 3.47 0.47 8.66
CA LEU A 109 3.77 1.42 7.60
C LEU A 109 2.89 1.18 6.35
N ILE A 110 2.71 -0.08 5.96
CA ILE A 110 1.85 -0.46 4.83
C ILE A 110 0.38 -0.17 5.15
N PHE A 111 -0.07 -0.37 6.39
CA PHE A 111 -1.40 0.05 6.83
C PHE A 111 -1.61 1.56 6.66
N ILE A 112 -0.68 2.37 7.17
CA ILE A 112 -0.70 3.84 7.04
C ILE A 112 -0.68 4.24 5.56
N LEU A 113 0.16 3.58 4.75
CA LEU A 113 0.19 3.80 3.31
C LEU A 113 -1.15 3.48 2.65
N GLY A 114 -1.86 2.44 3.11
CA GLY A 114 -3.20 2.10 2.65
C GLY A 114 -4.19 3.24 2.87
N ILE A 115 -4.15 3.88 4.05
CA ILE A 115 -5.00 5.03 4.37
C ILE A 115 -4.74 6.17 3.37
N ILE A 116 -3.47 6.51 3.18
CA ILE A 116 -3.04 7.59 2.28
C ILE A 116 -3.41 7.28 0.83
N THR A 117 -3.21 6.03 0.41
CA THR A 117 -3.45 5.57 -0.96
C THR A 117 -4.93 5.63 -1.31
N ALA A 118 -5.81 5.14 -0.44
CA ALA A 118 -7.26 5.25 -0.63
C ALA A 118 -7.74 6.71 -0.61
N SER A 119 -7.16 7.55 0.27
CA SER A 119 -7.43 8.98 0.32
C SER A 119 -7.09 9.67 -1.02
N LEU A 120 -5.88 9.45 -1.55
CA LEU A 120 -5.44 9.99 -2.84
C LEU A 120 -6.23 9.43 -4.03
N PHE A 121 -6.64 8.16 -3.96
CA PHE A 121 -7.54 7.56 -4.94
C PHE A 121 -8.86 8.34 -5.01
N MET A 122 -9.47 8.63 -3.86
CA MET A 122 -10.75 9.35 -3.78
C MET A 122 -10.67 10.77 -4.33
N ILE A 123 -9.59 11.52 -4.04
CA ILE A 123 -9.38 12.86 -4.64
C ILE A 123 -9.35 12.79 -6.17
N ARG A 124 -8.64 11.79 -6.73
CA ARG A 124 -8.51 11.62 -8.18
C ARG A 124 -9.84 11.21 -8.81
N PHE A 125 -10.57 10.33 -8.12
CA PHE A 125 -11.88 9.85 -8.57
C PHE A 125 -12.90 11.00 -8.65
N GLU A 126 -13.00 11.82 -7.59
CA GLU A 126 -13.87 13.01 -7.57
C GLU A 126 -13.50 14.06 -8.63
N LYS A 127 -12.23 14.14 -9.04
CA LYS A 127 -11.76 15.11 -10.03
C LYS A 127 -11.99 14.65 -11.48
N ASN A 128 -11.85 13.36 -11.75
CA ASN A 128 -11.90 12.82 -13.12
C ASN A 128 -13.31 12.34 -13.52
N GLU A 129 -14.20 12.02 -12.57
CA GLU A 129 -15.57 11.61 -12.87
C GLU A 129 -16.59 12.62 -12.34
N MET A 130 -17.17 13.43 -13.24
CA MET A 130 -18.47 14.07 -13.05
C MET A 130 -19.63 13.06 -13.17
N ILE A 131 -19.60 11.85 -12.57
CA ILE A 131 -20.70 10.88 -12.79
C ILE A 131 -21.03 10.10 -11.51
N HIS A 132 -22.21 10.39 -10.94
CA HIS A 132 -23.33 9.49 -10.54
C HIS A 132 -23.08 8.03 -10.09
N GLY A 133 -21.87 7.62 -9.74
CA GLY A 133 -21.60 6.34 -9.10
C GLY A 133 -22.07 6.37 -7.66
N SER A 134 -22.84 5.35 -7.23
CA SER A 134 -23.14 5.19 -5.81
C SER A 134 -21.82 5.04 -5.04
N LYS A 135 -21.75 5.55 -3.80
CA LYS A 135 -20.57 5.38 -2.92
C LYS A 135 -20.10 3.92 -2.86
N LEU A 136 -21.05 2.99 -2.96
CA LEU A 136 -20.85 1.55 -3.01
C LEU A 136 -20.01 1.10 -4.23
N ASN A 137 -20.27 1.67 -5.42
CA ASN A 137 -19.52 1.31 -6.62
C ASN A 137 -18.05 1.74 -6.51
N ILE A 138 -17.80 2.92 -5.93
CA ILE A 138 -16.45 3.42 -5.68
C ILE A 138 -15.71 2.49 -4.72
N PHE A 139 -16.40 2.04 -3.66
CA PHE A 139 -15.85 1.07 -2.71
C PHE A 139 -15.47 -0.26 -3.38
N PHE A 140 -16.35 -0.82 -4.23
CA PHE A 140 -16.01 -2.05 -4.96
C PHE A 140 -14.86 -1.85 -5.94
N HIS A 141 -14.79 -0.71 -6.62
CA HIS A 141 -13.68 -0.40 -7.51
C HIS A 141 -12.36 -0.29 -6.74
N LEU A 142 -12.38 0.34 -5.57
CA LEU A 142 -11.24 0.43 -4.66
C LEU A 142 -10.79 -0.97 -4.21
N ILE A 143 -11.72 -1.82 -3.76
CA ILE A 143 -11.41 -3.21 -3.37
C ILE A 143 -10.83 -4.00 -4.55
N ALA A 144 -11.44 -3.93 -5.73
CA ALA A 144 -10.97 -4.66 -6.89
C ALA A 144 -9.54 -4.24 -7.28
N ARG A 145 -9.24 -2.94 -7.20
CA ARG A 145 -7.93 -2.39 -7.56
C ARG A 145 -6.82 -2.79 -6.58
N TYR A 146 -7.08 -2.69 -5.28
CA TYR A 146 -6.06 -2.97 -4.25
C TYR A 146 -6.11 -4.39 -3.70
N GLY A 147 -7.16 -5.16 -4.00
CA GLY A 147 -7.31 -6.55 -3.57
C GLY A 147 -6.22 -7.47 -4.11
N LEU A 148 -5.55 -7.06 -5.20
CA LEU A 148 -4.33 -7.71 -5.69
C LEU A 148 -3.25 -7.82 -4.60
N PHE A 149 -3.17 -6.90 -3.64
CA PHE A 149 -2.26 -7.01 -2.51
C PHE A 149 -2.44 -8.32 -1.73
N VAL A 150 -3.69 -8.67 -1.39
CA VAL A 150 -4.01 -9.87 -0.62
C VAL A 150 -3.76 -11.11 -1.47
N VAL A 151 -4.18 -11.09 -2.74
CA VAL A 151 -3.98 -12.21 -3.67
C VAL A 151 -2.49 -12.50 -3.87
N VAL A 152 -1.69 -11.48 -4.17
CA VAL A 152 -0.23 -11.63 -4.34
C VAL A 152 0.41 -12.15 -3.06
N GLY A 153 0.05 -11.60 -1.88
CA GLY A 153 0.56 -12.09 -0.61
C GLY A 153 0.25 -13.57 -0.35
N ILE A 154 -0.99 -14.01 -0.60
CA ILE A 154 -1.37 -15.42 -0.47
C ILE A 154 -0.58 -16.30 -1.44
N LEU A 155 -0.45 -15.89 -2.70
CA LEU A 155 0.31 -16.64 -3.70
C LEU A 155 1.78 -16.80 -3.28
N PHE A 156 2.41 -15.73 -2.80
CA PHE A 156 3.78 -15.80 -2.30
C PHE A 156 3.90 -16.72 -1.09
N PHE A 157 2.94 -16.72 -0.17
CA PHE A 157 2.97 -17.63 0.97
C PHE A 157 2.81 -19.10 0.58
N VAL A 158 1.96 -19.39 -0.43
CA VAL A 158 1.68 -20.78 -0.85
C VAL A 158 2.81 -21.36 -1.70
N PHE A 159 3.47 -20.53 -2.52
CA PHE A 159 4.46 -21.00 -3.50
C PHE A 159 5.91 -20.60 -3.22
N GLY A 160 6.16 -19.71 -2.26
CA GLY A 160 7.50 -19.22 -1.87
C GLY A 160 8.06 -19.94 -0.67
#